data_AF-A0A9P6CRA8-F1
#
_entry.id   AF-A0A9P6CRA8-F1
#
_cell.length_a   1.000
_cell.length_b   1.000
_cell.length_c   1.000
_cell.angle_alpha   90.00
_cell.angle_beta   90.00
_cell.angle_gamma   90.00
#
_symmetry.space_group_name_H-M   'P 1'
#
loop_
_entity.id
_entity.type
_entity.pdbx_description
1 polymer ?
#
loop_
_entity_poly.entity_id
_entity_poly.type
_entity_poly.pdbx_seq_one_letter_code
_entity_poly.pdbx_strand_id
1 'polypeptide(L)'
;MKLAYGLSLLSILIAPYHALQVPMRPDDASQAIYASPHNAQGTLISERTEGYVHTLLEKWNSSGLSVAVVRKDVTAPNGWRHEFGAYGVAKADGSPMTPDSVFAIASNSKLFLAFSVGLLVSNKTLAKERGKEIKWSTKIKELIPEWGLMDEDMDRGVTLQDMLSHRTGMPRHDFSGVQREGGISEMISTLRYLRPSAEHRETFQYNNLMYETLSYLPQVLLNQ
;
A
#
# COMPACT_ATOMS: atom_id res chain seq x y z
N MET A 1 -38.82 24.63 -17.23
CA MET A 1 -37.91 23.85 -18.09
C MET A 1 -36.74 23.42 -17.21
N LYS A 2 -36.76 22.19 -16.69
CA LYS A 2 -35.81 21.69 -15.67
C LYS A 2 -34.52 21.22 -16.37
N LEU A 3 -33.38 21.79 -16.00
CA LEU A 3 -32.05 21.22 -16.27
C LEU A 3 -31.81 20.08 -15.28
N ALA A 4 -31.58 18.87 -15.79
CA ALA A 4 -31.11 17.74 -15.03
C ALA A 4 -29.57 17.69 -15.10
N TYR A 5 -28.91 18.08 -14.02
CA TYR A 5 -27.51 17.73 -13.78
C TYR A 5 -27.47 16.28 -13.27
N GLY A 6 -27.03 15.36 -14.12
CA GLY A 6 -26.73 13.99 -13.71
C GLY A 6 -25.40 13.95 -12.97
N LEU A 7 -25.44 14.01 -11.64
CA LEU A 7 -24.34 13.54 -10.80
C LEU A 7 -24.35 12.00 -10.84
N SER A 8 -23.51 11.40 -11.67
CA SER A 8 -23.16 9.99 -11.53
C SER A 8 -22.10 9.85 -10.43
N LEU A 9 -22.57 9.79 -9.18
CA LEU A 9 -21.78 9.29 -8.05
C LEU A 9 -21.60 7.78 -8.25
N LEU A 10 -20.50 7.37 -8.87
CA LEU A 10 -20.07 5.97 -8.85
C LEU A 10 -19.48 5.69 -7.46
N SER A 11 -20.37 5.41 -6.51
CA SER A 11 -20.03 4.81 -5.23
C SER A 11 -19.39 3.45 -5.51
N ILE A 12 -18.06 3.39 -5.47
CA ILE A 12 -17.32 2.14 -5.37
C ILE A 12 -17.64 1.59 -3.97
N LEU A 13 -18.70 0.81 -3.89
CA LEU A 13 -18.94 -0.14 -2.80
C LEU A 13 -17.77 -1.11 -2.83
N ILE A 14 -16.73 -0.81 -2.04
CA ILE A 14 -15.70 -1.78 -1.68
C ILE A 14 -16.43 -2.84 -0.87
N ALA A 15 -16.80 -3.92 -1.55
CA ALA A 15 -17.24 -5.17 -0.93
C ALA A 15 -16.27 -5.53 0.20
N PRO A 16 -16.77 -6.14 1.31
CA PRO A 16 -15.99 -6.33 2.52
C PRO A 16 -14.67 -7.02 2.18
N TYR A 17 -13.58 -6.35 2.57
CA TYR A 17 -12.19 -6.80 2.43
C TYR A 17 -12.07 -8.31 2.65
N HIS A 18 -12.06 -9.06 1.54
CA HIS A 18 -11.24 -10.25 1.41
C HIS A 18 -10.12 -9.82 0.47
N ALA A 19 -9.15 -9.07 0.99
CA ALA A 19 -7.82 -9.16 0.42
C ALA A 19 -7.38 -10.60 0.64
N LEU A 20 -7.75 -11.49 -0.28
CA LEU A 20 -7.24 -12.84 -0.31
C LEU A 20 -5.79 -12.72 -0.75
N GLN A 21 -4.88 -12.47 0.20
CA GLN A 21 -3.58 -13.10 0.09
C GLN A 21 -3.89 -14.59 0.10
N VAL A 22 -3.91 -15.23 -1.07
CA VAL A 22 -3.90 -16.69 -1.14
C VAL A 22 -2.61 -17.10 -0.44
N PRO A 23 -2.67 -17.71 0.77
CA PRO A 23 -1.47 -18.27 1.34
C PRO A 23 -1.08 -19.40 0.40
N MET A 24 0.12 -19.36 -0.17
CA MET A 24 0.75 -20.59 -0.60
C MET A 24 0.91 -21.41 0.67
N ARG A 25 0.01 -22.38 0.88
CA ARG A 25 -0.02 -23.23 2.07
C ARG A 25 1.38 -23.83 2.28
N PRO A 26 2.02 -23.67 3.46
CA PRO A 26 3.32 -24.28 3.72
C PRO A 26 3.27 -25.82 3.81
N ASP A 27 2.07 -26.39 3.96
CA ASP A 27 1.92 -27.79 4.39
C ASP A 27 2.13 -28.84 3.28
N ASP A 28 2.35 -28.41 2.03
CA ASP A 28 2.82 -29.31 0.96
C ASP A 28 4.37 -29.32 0.84
N ALA A 29 5.07 -28.53 1.66
CA ALA A 29 6.53 -28.36 1.56
C ALA A 29 7.34 -29.39 2.37
N SER A 30 6.70 -30.33 3.07
CA SER A 30 7.39 -31.38 3.82
C SER A 30 7.02 -32.76 3.29
N GLN A 31 7.73 -33.19 2.24
CA GLN A 31 8.09 -34.59 1.88
C GLN A 31 8.15 -34.82 0.35
N ALA A 32 8.91 -34.00 -0.38
CA ALA A 32 9.37 -34.38 -1.73
C ALA A 32 10.59 -33.60 -2.26
N ILE A 33 11.36 -32.89 -1.43
CA ILE A 33 12.50 -32.09 -1.92
C ILE A 33 13.83 -32.82 -1.69
N TYR A 34 13.94 -34.02 -2.23
CA TYR A 34 15.22 -34.60 -2.61
C TYR A 34 15.03 -35.33 -3.95
N ALA A 35 15.77 -34.85 -4.95
CA ALA A 35 15.94 -35.40 -6.30
C ALA A 35 14.79 -35.24 -7.30
N SER A 36 14.81 -34.13 -8.02
CA SER A 36 14.91 -34.17 -9.49
C SER A 36 15.57 -32.89 -9.97
N PRO A 37 16.46 -32.92 -10.98
CA PRO A 37 16.88 -31.70 -11.66
C PRO A 37 15.64 -31.16 -12.36
N HIS A 38 14.88 -30.31 -11.66
CA HIS A 38 13.73 -29.66 -12.25
C HIS A 38 14.22 -28.93 -13.50
N ASN A 39 13.72 -29.35 -14.65
CA ASN A 39 13.99 -28.78 -15.95
C ASN A 39 14.09 -27.26 -15.83
N ALA A 40 15.32 -26.74 -15.88
CA ALA A 40 15.60 -25.31 -15.81
C ALA A 40 15.04 -24.54 -17.04
N GLN A 41 14.32 -25.23 -17.93
CA GLN A 41 13.85 -24.74 -19.22
C GLN A 41 12.33 -24.52 -19.33
N GLY A 42 11.52 -24.89 -18.33
CA GLY A 42 10.06 -24.68 -18.38
C GLY A 42 9.66 -23.22 -18.13
N THR A 43 8.54 -22.75 -18.69
CA THR A 43 7.97 -21.42 -18.39
C THR A 43 7.64 -21.30 -16.89
N LEU A 44 7.81 -20.09 -16.33
CA LEU A 44 7.38 -19.74 -14.97
C LEU A 44 5.86 -19.58 -14.89
N ILE A 45 5.24 -19.11 -15.98
CA ILE A 45 3.78 -19.07 -16.11
C ILE A 45 3.36 -20.35 -16.85
N SER A 46 2.82 -21.29 -16.09
CA SER A 46 2.32 -22.57 -16.63
C SER A 46 0.92 -22.42 -17.23
N GLU A 47 0.53 -23.33 -18.14
CA GLU A 47 -0.85 -23.40 -18.66
C GLU A 47 -1.91 -23.46 -17.54
N ARG A 48 -1.59 -24.15 -16.43
CA ARG A 48 -2.45 -24.18 -15.24
C ARG A 48 -2.63 -22.78 -14.62
N THR A 49 -1.55 -22.00 -14.54
CA THR A 49 -1.58 -20.62 -14.05
C THR A 49 -2.40 -19.74 -14.97
N GLU A 50 -2.22 -19.87 -16.29
CA GLU A 50 -2.99 -19.11 -17.29
C GLU A 50 -4.48 -19.44 -17.22
N GLY A 51 -4.84 -20.73 -17.19
CA GLY A 51 -6.23 -21.15 -17.04
C GLY A 51 -6.87 -20.62 -15.75
N TYR A 52 -6.11 -20.54 -14.66
CA TYR A 52 -6.57 -19.92 -13.42
C TYR A 52 -6.78 -18.41 -13.56
N VAL A 53 -5.89 -17.70 -14.27
CA VAL A 53 -6.05 -16.26 -14.57
C VAL A 53 -7.34 -16.03 -15.36
N HIS A 54 -7.62 -16.82 -16.39
CA HIS A 54 -8.87 -16.72 -17.15
C HIS A 54 -10.09 -16.96 -16.26
N THR A 55 -10.05 -17.96 -15.38
CA THR A 55 -11.11 -18.21 -14.39
C THR A 55 -11.34 -16.98 -13.49
N LEU A 56 -10.27 -16.28 -13.07
CA LEU A 56 -10.39 -15.07 -12.26
C LEU A 56 -10.99 -13.90 -13.05
N LEU A 57 -10.58 -13.69 -14.30
CA LEU A 57 -11.15 -12.64 -15.16
C LEU A 57 -12.66 -12.82 -15.32
N GLU A 58 -13.11 -14.05 -15.62
CA GLU A 58 -14.52 -14.39 -15.76
C GLU A 58 -15.28 -14.23 -14.43
N LYS A 59 -14.76 -14.85 -13.36
CA LYS A 59 -15.43 -14.87 -12.05
C LYS A 59 -15.66 -13.47 -11.48
N TRP A 60 -14.69 -12.57 -11.65
CA TRP A 60 -14.75 -11.21 -11.10
C TRP A 60 -15.24 -10.18 -12.10
N ASN A 61 -15.57 -10.60 -13.32
CA ASN A 61 -15.92 -9.70 -14.43
C ASN A 61 -14.88 -8.57 -14.60
N SER A 62 -13.60 -8.93 -14.47
CA SER A 62 -12.48 -8.00 -14.57
C SER A 62 -12.12 -7.79 -16.04
N SER A 63 -11.92 -6.55 -16.47
CA SER A 63 -11.60 -6.25 -17.87
C SER A 63 -10.24 -6.79 -18.30
N GLY A 64 -9.26 -6.81 -17.39
CA GLY A 64 -7.94 -7.34 -17.67
C GLY A 64 -7.07 -7.50 -16.42
N LEU A 65 -5.96 -8.20 -16.58
CA LEU A 65 -5.04 -8.57 -15.50
C LEU A 65 -3.62 -8.70 -16.03
N SER A 66 -2.63 -8.23 -15.27
CA SER A 66 -1.20 -8.43 -15.55
C SER A 66 -0.52 -9.16 -14.40
N VAL A 67 0.37 -10.10 -14.71
CA VAL A 67 1.12 -10.95 -13.77
C VAL A 67 2.60 -10.84 -14.06
N ALA A 68 3.39 -10.69 -13.01
CA ALA A 68 4.84 -10.90 -13.05
C ALA A 68 5.20 -12.04 -12.10
N VAL A 69 5.91 -13.05 -12.59
CA VAL A 69 6.46 -14.14 -11.76
C VAL A 69 7.97 -13.98 -11.73
N VAL A 70 8.54 -13.82 -10.54
CA VAL A 70 9.99 -13.70 -10.33
C VAL A 70 10.45 -14.84 -9.43
N ARG A 71 11.44 -15.61 -9.87
CA ARG A 71 11.94 -16.79 -9.15
C ARG A 71 13.47 -16.77 -9.09
N LYS A 72 14.01 -17.06 -7.90
CA LYS A 72 15.46 -17.27 -7.74
C LYS A 72 15.88 -18.49 -8.54
N ASP A 73 16.90 -18.34 -9.37
CA ASP A 73 17.45 -19.41 -10.19
C ASP A 73 18.95 -19.18 -10.34
N VAL A 74 19.75 -20.03 -9.68
CA VAL A 74 21.21 -19.92 -9.68
C VAL A 74 21.84 -20.19 -11.06
N THR A 75 21.07 -20.75 -12.00
CA THR A 75 21.51 -20.97 -13.39
C THR A 75 21.23 -19.76 -14.28
N ALA A 76 20.41 -18.80 -13.84
CA ALA A 76 20.16 -17.57 -14.58
C ALA A 76 21.35 -16.59 -14.44
N PRO A 77 21.66 -15.78 -15.47
CA PRO A 77 22.84 -14.90 -15.48
C PRO A 77 22.98 -13.96 -14.28
N ASN A 78 21.86 -13.51 -13.70
CA ASN A 78 21.81 -12.62 -12.54
C ASN A 78 21.26 -13.32 -11.27
N GLY A 79 21.10 -14.65 -11.29
CA GLY A 79 20.53 -15.42 -10.19
C GLY A 79 19.00 -15.40 -10.10
N TRP A 80 18.31 -14.77 -11.06
CA TRP A 80 16.85 -14.62 -11.06
C TRP A 80 16.27 -14.85 -12.47
N ARG A 81 15.13 -15.52 -12.52
CA ARG A 81 14.26 -15.57 -13.71
C ARG A 81 13.01 -14.75 -13.47
N HIS A 82 12.50 -14.16 -14.53
CA HIS A 82 11.24 -13.45 -14.50
C HIS A 82 10.44 -13.73 -15.77
N GLU A 83 9.12 -13.67 -15.65
CA GLU A 83 8.18 -13.81 -16.75
C GLU A 83 6.96 -12.93 -16.50
N PHE A 84 6.42 -12.36 -17.57
CA PHE A 84 5.27 -11.47 -17.52
C PHE A 84 4.13 -12.04 -18.36
N GLY A 85 2.91 -12.01 -17.83
CA GLY A 85 1.68 -12.35 -18.54
C GLY A 85 0.70 -11.19 -18.48
N ALA A 86 0.02 -10.91 -19.58
CA ALA A 86 -0.98 -9.85 -19.67
C ALA A 86 -2.22 -10.39 -20.40
N TYR A 87 -3.39 -10.21 -19.77
CA TYR A 87 -4.62 -10.88 -20.18
C TYR A 87 -5.78 -9.88 -20.21
N GLY A 88 -6.64 -9.98 -21.22
CA GLY A 88 -7.81 -9.14 -21.37
C GLY A 88 -7.53 -7.74 -21.93
N VAL A 89 -8.33 -6.77 -21.51
CA VAL A 89 -8.43 -5.40 -22.05
C VAL A 89 -8.07 -4.38 -20.97
N ALA A 90 -7.16 -3.46 -21.31
CA ALA A 90 -6.67 -2.42 -20.42
C ALA A 90 -7.57 -1.18 -20.37
N LYS A 91 -8.22 -0.85 -21.49
CA LYS A 91 -8.94 0.43 -21.68
C LYS A 91 -10.32 0.21 -22.29
N ALA A 92 -11.23 1.15 -22.03
CA ALA A 92 -12.58 1.12 -22.57
C ALA A 92 -12.65 1.14 -24.12
N ASP A 93 -11.59 1.59 -24.78
CA ASP A 93 -11.46 1.58 -26.25
C ASP A 93 -11.13 0.19 -26.83
N GLY A 94 -10.99 -0.84 -25.98
CA GLY A 94 -10.67 -2.20 -26.40
C GLY A 94 -9.17 -2.50 -26.47
N SER A 95 -8.29 -1.55 -26.10
CA SER A 95 -6.84 -1.77 -26.10
C SER A 95 -6.47 -2.99 -25.24
N PRO A 96 -5.69 -3.95 -25.76
CA PRO A 96 -5.32 -5.15 -25.00
C PRO A 96 -4.42 -4.80 -23.82
N MET A 97 -4.44 -5.66 -22.80
CA MET A 97 -3.48 -5.59 -21.71
C MET A 97 -2.07 -5.88 -22.21
N THR A 98 -1.08 -5.18 -21.65
CA THR A 98 0.34 -5.41 -21.88
C THR A 98 1.10 -5.45 -20.56
N PRO A 99 2.33 -5.99 -20.51
CA PRO A 99 3.18 -5.89 -19.33
C PRO A 99 3.43 -4.44 -18.86
N ASP A 100 3.36 -3.47 -19.76
CA ASP A 100 3.56 -2.04 -19.47
C ASP A 100 2.27 -1.30 -19.09
N SER A 101 1.14 -2.01 -18.97
CA SER A 101 -0.13 -1.41 -18.58
C SER A 101 -0.08 -0.91 -17.13
N VAL A 102 -0.52 0.34 -16.92
CA VAL A 102 -0.43 1.02 -15.62
C VAL A 102 -1.69 0.81 -14.79
N PHE A 103 -1.51 0.44 -13.52
CA PHE A 103 -2.58 0.21 -12.56
C PHE A 103 -2.42 1.09 -11.32
N ALA A 104 -3.54 1.50 -10.73
CA ALA A 104 -3.55 1.96 -9.35
C ALA A 104 -3.31 0.76 -8.43
N ILE A 105 -2.15 0.69 -7.79
CA ILE A 105 -1.75 -0.44 -6.92
C ILE A 105 -2.36 -0.37 -5.50
N ALA A 106 -3.20 0.64 -5.26
CA ALA A 106 -3.91 0.89 -4.01
C ALA A 106 -3.00 0.81 -2.78
N SER A 107 -3.31 -0.07 -1.83
CA SER A 107 -2.59 -0.15 -0.57
C SER A 107 -1.16 -0.69 -0.68
N ASN A 108 -0.76 -1.23 -1.84
CA ASN A 108 0.65 -1.56 -2.07
C ASN A 108 1.55 -0.31 -2.07
N SER A 109 1.00 0.88 -2.31
CA SER A 109 1.71 2.16 -2.18
C SER A 109 2.31 2.37 -0.78
N LYS A 110 1.74 1.75 0.25
CA LYS A 110 2.23 1.83 1.64
C LYS A 110 3.64 1.28 1.81
N LEU A 111 4.04 0.28 1.01
CA LEU A 111 5.39 -0.27 1.03
C LEU A 111 6.41 0.79 0.58
N PHE A 112 6.11 1.47 -0.53
CA PHE A 112 6.96 2.55 -1.06
C PHE A 112 7.05 3.72 -0.09
N LEU A 113 5.93 4.08 0.56
CA LEU A 113 5.94 5.09 1.61
C LEU A 113 6.84 4.68 2.78
N ALA A 114 6.69 3.45 3.30
CA ALA A 114 7.51 2.96 4.39
C ALA A 114 9.01 2.98 4.04
N PHE A 115 9.36 2.64 2.80
CA PHE A 115 10.73 2.75 2.29
C PHE A 115 11.21 4.20 2.26
N SER A 116 10.39 5.14 1.75
CA SER A 116 10.70 6.57 1.74
C SER A 116 10.93 7.12 3.15
N VAL A 117 10.08 6.75 4.12
CA VAL A 117 10.28 7.11 5.54
C VAL A 117 11.58 6.50 6.08
N GLY A 118 11.90 5.25 5.72
CA GLY A 118 13.16 4.61 6.06
C GLY A 118 14.38 5.38 5.53
N LEU A 119 14.32 5.88 4.30
CA LEU A 119 15.38 6.71 3.73
C LEU A 119 15.55 8.02 4.51
N LEU A 120 14.46 8.67 4.92
CA LEU A 120 14.50 9.87 5.77
C LEU A 120 15.13 9.58 7.14
N VAL A 121 14.77 8.46 7.77
CA VAL A 121 15.35 7.99 9.04
C VAL A 121 16.85 7.73 8.91
N SER A 122 17.29 7.16 7.78
CA SER A 122 18.70 6.88 7.51
C SER A 122 19.51 8.08 7.00
N ASN A 123 18.87 9.22 6.72
CA ASN A 123 19.52 10.38 6.11
C ASN A 123 20.38 11.16 7.11
N LYS A 124 21.70 11.00 7.01
CA LYS A 124 22.68 11.69 7.89
C LYS A 124 22.83 13.18 7.59
N THR A 125 22.61 13.61 6.35
CA THR A 125 22.62 15.03 5.99
C THR A 125 21.46 15.74 6.66
N LEU A 126 20.26 15.19 6.54
CA LEU A 126 19.05 15.71 7.20
C LEU A 126 19.23 15.77 8.72
N ALA A 127 19.79 14.72 9.32
CA ALA A 127 20.07 14.71 10.76
C ALA A 127 21.03 15.83 11.19
N LYS A 128 22.08 16.09 10.40
CA LYS A 128 23.04 17.17 10.67
C LYS A 128 22.40 18.55 10.53
N GLU A 129 21.63 18.78 9.47
CA GLU A 129 20.94 20.05 9.21
C GLU A 129 19.91 20.37 10.31
N ARG A 130 19.15 19.36 10.75
CA ARG A 130 18.18 19.51 11.85
C ARG A 130 18.81 19.54 13.23
N GLY A 131 20.10 19.19 13.36
CA GLY A 131 20.76 18.98 14.65
C GLY A 131 20.20 17.81 15.48
N LYS A 132 19.33 16.98 14.90
CA LYS A 132 18.66 15.86 15.58
C LYS A 132 18.31 14.75 14.58
N GLU A 133 18.73 13.52 14.90
CA GLU A 133 18.35 12.34 14.13
C GLU A 133 16.86 12.04 14.21
N ILE A 134 16.30 11.58 13.09
CA ILE A 134 14.97 10.97 13.05
C ILE A 134 15.14 9.48 13.33
N LYS A 135 14.33 8.95 14.25
CA LYS A 135 14.31 7.54 14.66
C LYS A 135 12.91 7.00 14.45
N TRP A 136 12.76 5.68 14.35
CA TRP A 136 11.44 5.05 14.32
C TRP A 136 10.56 5.41 15.53
N SER A 137 11.21 5.67 16.68
CA SER A 137 10.56 6.15 17.91
C SER A 137 10.35 7.66 17.98
N THR A 138 10.72 8.43 16.94
CA THR A 138 10.45 9.86 16.89
C THR A 138 8.94 10.09 16.86
N LYS A 139 8.49 10.96 17.77
CA LYS A 139 7.09 11.36 17.88
C LYS A 139 6.70 12.22 16.68
N ILE A 140 5.53 11.99 16.11
CA ILE A 140 5.11 12.70 14.91
C ILE A 140 4.88 14.19 15.17
N LYS A 141 4.44 14.55 16.39
CA LYS A 141 4.29 15.92 16.85
C LYS A 141 5.59 16.74 16.81
N GLU A 142 6.75 16.08 16.84
CA GLU A 142 8.06 16.75 16.69
C GLU A 142 8.42 17.04 15.22
N LEU A 143 7.69 16.46 14.27
CA LEU A 143 7.99 16.53 12.84
C LEU A 143 6.95 17.33 12.05
N ILE A 144 5.67 17.27 12.43
CA ILE A 144 4.57 17.88 11.67
C ILE A 144 3.85 18.91 12.55
N PRO A 145 3.95 20.22 12.25
CA PRO A 145 3.37 21.28 13.08
C PRO A 145 1.85 21.21 13.24
N GLU A 146 1.13 20.79 12.20
CA GLU A 146 -0.34 20.75 12.18
C GLU A 146 -0.91 19.49 12.85
N TRP A 147 -0.04 18.56 13.27
CA TRP A 147 -0.44 17.32 13.92
C TRP A 147 -1.30 17.57 15.16
N GLY A 148 -2.29 16.72 15.34
CA GLY A 148 -3.18 16.73 16.48
C GLY A 148 -4.09 15.51 16.49
N LEU A 149 -4.22 14.83 17.63
CA LEU A 149 -5.28 13.84 17.86
C LEU A 149 -6.22 14.30 18.97
N MET A 150 -7.45 13.77 18.96
CA MET A 150 -8.46 14.09 19.98
C MET A 150 -8.03 13.62 21.37
N ASP A 151 -7.44 12.42 21.44
CA ASP A 151 -6.88 11.87 22.67
C ASP A 151 -5.48 12.42 22.93
N GLU A 152 -5.28 12.96 24.13
CA GLU A 152 -4.04 13.66 24.46
C GLU A 152 -2.83 12.73 24.61
N ASP A 153 -3.03 11.49 25.08
CA ASP A 153 -1.94 10.53 25.26
C ASP A 153 -1.46 10.04 23.90
N MET A 154 -2.39 9.74 23.00
CA MET A 154 -2.08 9.44 21.59
C MET A 154 -1.43 10.63 20.89
N ASP A 155 -1.98 11.84 21.05
CA ASP A 155 -1.43 13.08 20.45
C ASP A 155 0.05 13.30 20.81
N ARG A 156 0.40 13.10 22.09
CA ARG A 156 1.77 13.24 22.61
C ARG A 156 2.66 12.02 22.35
N GLY A 157 2.07 10.85 22.15
CA GLY A 157 2.75 9.56 22.22
C GLY A 157 3.04 8.91 20.86
N VAL A 158 2.24 9.19 19.83
CA VAL A 158 2.33 8.51 18.53
C VAL A 158 3.67 8.76 17.84
N THR A 159 4.32 7.67 17.45
CA THR A 159 5.61 7.67 16.75
C THR A 159 5.48 7.23 15.28
N LEU A 160 6.54 7.44 14.48
CA LEU A 160 6.63 6.92 13.11
C LEU A 160 6.34 5.41 13.05
N GLN A 161 6.92 4.63 13.97
CA GLN A 161 6.69 3.19 14.05
C GLN A 161 5.22 2.87 14.33
N ASP A 162 4.57 3.62 15.22
CA ASP A 162 3.17 3.37 15.58
C ASP A 162 2.24 3.55 14.36
N MET A 163 2.50 4.58 13.55
CA MET A 163 1.74 4.86 12.33
C MET A 163 1.95 3.79 11.25
N LEU A 164 3.21 3.39 11.01
CA LEU A 164 3.56 2.36 10.03
C LEU A 164 3.19 0.92 10.44
N SER A 165 2.88 0.71 11.72
CA SER A 165 2.43 -0.59 12.25
C SER A 165 0.98 -0.59 12.69
N HIS A 166 0.20 0.43 12.31
CA HIS A 166 -1.25 0.49 12.53
C HIS A 166 -1.65 0.33 14.01
N ARG A 167 -0.87 0.91 14.94
CA ARG A 167 -1.08 0.75 16.40
C ARG A 167 -1.28 2.07 17.12
N THR A 168 -1.82 3.07 16.43
CA THR A 168 -2.06 4.39 17.02
C THR A 168 -3.27 4.41 17.95
N GLY A 169 -4.26 3.53 17.75
CA GLY A 169 -5.58 3.53 18.41
C GLY A 169 -6.67 4.27 17.59
N MET A 170 -6.28 4.83 16.43
CA MET A 170 -7.20 5.47 15.49
C MET A 170 -7.81 4.43 14.54
N PRO A 171 -9.14 4.27 14.52
CA PRO A 171 -9.80 3.39 13.55
C PRO A 171 -9.78 4.01 12.15
N ARG A 172 -10.33 3.26 11.20
CA ARG A 172 -10.60 3.78 9.85
C ARG A 172 -11.60 4.92 9.95
N HIS A 173 -11.20 6.07 9.44
CA HIS A 173 -12.05 7.25 9.22
C HIS A 173 -12.04 7.59 7.73
N ASP A 174 -12.15 6.59 6.87
CA ASP A 174 -11.90 6.72 5.42
C ASP A 174 -12.81 7.79 4.75
N PHE A 175 -13.98 8.12 5.34
CA PHE A 175 -14.88 9.16 4.86
C PHE A 175 -14.62 10.57 5.40
N SER A 176 -13.68 10.75 6.34
CA SER A 176 -13.31 12.09 6.83
C SER A 176 -12.42 12.86 5.84
N GLY A 177 -11.86 12.16 4.85
CA GLY A 177 -11.09 12.71 3.73
C GLY A 177 -11.97 13.32 2.66
N VAL A 178 -12.70 14.39 2.99
CA VAL A 178 -13.32 15.26 1.98
C VAL A 178 -12.20 15.94 1.18
N GLN A 179 -12.36 16.14 -0.13
CA GLN A 179 -11.41 16.90 -0.93
C GLN A 179 -11.24 18.30 -0.33
N ARG A 180 -10.01 18.69 0.02
CA ARG A 180 -9.73 19.97 0.64
C ARG A 180 -8.76 20.79 -0.18
N GLU A 181 -9.02 22.08 -0.25
CA GLU A 181 -8.18 23.04 -0.97
C GLU A 181 -6.78 23.11 -0.34
N GLY A 182 -6.65 22.97 0.98
CA GLY A 182 -5.38 22.97 1.71
C GLY A 182 -4.62 21.64 1.71
N GLY A 183 -5.08 20.64 0.94
CA GLY A 183 -4.37 19.39 0.72
C GLY A 183 -4.08 18.58 2.00
N ILE A 184 -2.89 17.97 2.05
CA ILE A 184 -2.51 17.03 3.12
C ILE A 184 -2.35 17.74 4.47
N SER A 185 -1.78 18.94 4.52
CA SER A 185 -1.63 19.72 5.76
C SER A 185 -2.99 19.99 6.41
N GLU A 186 -3.98 20.44 5.63
CA GLU A 186 -5.34 20.67 6.14
C GLU A 186 -5.99 19.37 6.63
N MET A 187 -5.82 18.25 5.89
CA MET A 187 -6.30 16.94 6.32
C MET A 187 -5.71 16.53 7.68
N ILE A 188 -4.39 16.66 7.86
CA ILE A 188 -3.70 16.40 9.13
C ILE A 188 -4.28 17.28 10.26
N SER A 189 -4.51 18.57 9.99
CA SER A 189 -5.01 19.51 11.00
C SER A 189 -6.36 19.08 11.60
N THR A 190 -7.16 18.31 10.87
CA THR A 190 -8.48 17.88 11.35
C THR A 190 -8.51 16.53 12.04
N LEU A 191 -7.41 15.80 12.07
CA LEU A 191 -7.34 14.51 12.79
C LEU A 191 -7.71 14.68 14.28
N ARG A 192 -7.50 15.88 14.85
CA ARG A 192 -7.89 16.26 16.20
C ARG A 192 -9.39 16.19 16.50
N TYR A 193 -10.23 16.12 15.47
CA TYR A 193 -11.69 16.01 15.61
C TYR A 193 -12.20 14.58 15.46
N LEU A 194 -11.32 13.62 15.16
CA LEU A 194 -11.69 12.23 14.96
C LEU A 194 -11.58 11.46 16.28
N ARG A 195 -12.62 10.68 16.61
CA ARG A 195 -12.62 9.86 17.82
C ARG A 195 -11.70 8.64 17.67
N PRO A 196 -10.86 8.32 18.67
CA PRO A 196 -10.19 7.03 18.74
C PRO A 196 -11.20 5.92 19.06
N SER A 197 -10.76 4.68 18.95
CA SER A 197 -11.60 3.51 19.32
C SER A 197 -10.86 2.49 20.19
N ALA A 198 -9.59 2.75 20.47
CA ALA A 198 -8.73 1.92 21.31
C ALA A 198 -7.61 2.80 21.89
N GLU A 199 -7.02 2.33 22.98
CA GLU A 199 -5.88 2.97 23.62
C GLU A 199 -4.63 2.89 22.73
N HIS A 200 -3.66 3.78 22.98
CA HIS A 200 -2.40 3.80 22.23
C HIS A 200 -1.68 2.44 22.36
N ARG A 201 -1.39 1.81 21.21
CA ARG A 201 -0.74 0.49 21.08
C ARG A 201 -1.50 -0.71 21.64
N GLU A 202 -2.77 -0.53 22.02
CA GLU A 202 -3.58 -1.62 22.56
C GLU A 202 -3.91 -2.67 21.49
N THR A 203 -4.30 -2.22 20.30
CA THR A 203 -4.70 -3.12 19.21
C THR A 203 -4.27 -2.61 17.83
N PHE A 204 -4.13 -3.55 16.90
CA PHE A 204 -3.89 -3.26 15.50
C PHE A 204 -5.17 -2.74 14.84
N GLN A 205 -5.09 -1.57 14.21
CA GLN A 205 -6.18 -0.96 13.44
C GLN A 205 -5.65 -0.39 12.13
N TYR A 206 -5.96 -1.09 11.04
CA TYR A 206 -5.62 -0.61 9.69
C TYR A 206 -6.16 0.82 9.49
N ASN A 207 -5.34 1.75 9.03
CA ASN A 207 -5.68 3.16 8.95
C ASN A 207 -4.92 3.83 7.78
N ASN A 208 -5.65 4.40 6.82
CA ASN A 208 -5.07 5.10 5.67
C ASN A 208 -4.52 6.48 6.03
N LEU A 209 -5.22 7.23 6.89
CA LEU A 209 -4.88 8.60 7.28
C LEU A 209 -3.49 8.69 7.91
N MET A 210 -3.04 7.65 8.61
CA MET A 210 -1.67 7.60 9.13
C MET A 210 -0.63 7.55 8.00
N TYR A 211 -0.87 6.77 6.94
CA TYR A 211 0.02 6.73 5.78
C TYR A 211 -0.07 8.02 4.96
N GLU A 212 -1.26 8.60 4.81
CA GLU A 212 -1.41 9.89 4.14
C GLU A 212 -0.68 11.00 4.91
N THR A 213 -0.76 11.01 6.24
CA THR A 213 0.00 11.94 7.10
C THR A 213 1.51 11.77 6.88
N LEU A 214 2.02 10.54 6.87
CA LEU A 214 3.45 10.27 6.68
C LEU A 214 3.94 10.66 5.27
N SER A 215 3.06 10.73 4.28
CA SER A 215 3.42 11.19 2.94
C SER A 215 3.80 12.68 2.88
N TYR A 216 3.48 13.45 3.93
CA TYR A 216 3.85 14.87 4.07
C TYR A 216 5.28 15.09 4.58
N LEU A 217 5.94 14.05 5.08
CA LEU A 217 7.27 14.17 5.69
C LEU A 217 8.33 14.75 4.73
N PRO A 218 8.41 14.37 3.44
CA PRO A 218 9.36 14.99 2.52
C PRO A 218 9.20 16.51 2.42
N GLN A 219 7.97 17.01 2.34
CA GLN A 219 7.68 18.45 2.26
C GLN A 219 8.19 19.18 3.50
N VAL A 220 7.88 18.65 4.69
CA VAL A 220 8.24 19.31 5.97
C VAL A 220 9.73 19.17 6.29
N LEU A 221 10.38 18.09 5.85
CA LEU A 221 11.77 17.78 6.26
C LEU A 221 12.82 18.19 5.22
N LEU A 222 12.45 18.26 3.94
CA LEU A 222 13.40 18.51 2.84
C LEU A 222 13.23 19.90 2.21
N ASN A 223 12.35 20.75 2.74
CA ASN A 223 11.99 22.05 2.18
C ASN A 223 11.53 21.97 0.70
N GLN A 224 10.67 20.97 0.41
CA GLN A 224 10.09 20.73 -0.93
C GLN A 224 8.61 21.09 -0.99
#